data_AF-D8DXD5-F1
#
_entry.id   AF-D8DXD5-F1
#
_cell.length_a   1.000
_cell.length_b   1.000
_cell.length_c   1.000
_cell.angle_alpha   90.00
_cell.angle_beta   90.00
_cell.angle_gamma   90.00
#
_symmetry.space_group_name_H-M   'P 1'
#
loop_
_entity.id
_entity.type
_entity.pdbx_description
1 polymer ?
#
loop_
_entity_poly.entity_id
_entity_poly.type
_entity_poly.pdbx_seq_one_letter_code
_entity_poly.pdbx_strand_id
1 'polypeptide(L)'
;MLERDYFLKIIEEFAVAIQRFLNKKKEQQTDEEIQDLYRQYVGDYDILRNLTVEEAIDYARQEWEDYRQLEKLKMLADLWYTEGAIKQQPLRDILLTKSFKLFDYIDGRDKTFSLLRQQKMTKIREMLHS
;
A
#
# COMPACT_ATOMS: atom_id res chain seq x y z
N MET A 1 6.25 -23.82 -10.15
CA MET A 1 7.23 -22.78 -10.53
C MET A 1 6.56 -21.57 -11.19
N LEU A 2 5.50 -21.74 -11.99
CA LEU A 2 4.86 -20.65 -12.75
C LEU A 2 4.15 -19.55 -11.93
N GLU A 3 3.50 -19.89 -10.82
CA GLU A 3 2.65 -18.92 -10.09
C GLU A 3 3.44 -17.85 -9.33
N ARG A 4 4.63 -18.19 -8.84
CA ARG A 4 5.51 -17.24 -8.14
C ARG A 4 6.11 -16.23 -9.11
N ASP A 5 6.56 -16.69 -10.27
CA ASP A 5 7.10 -15.83 -11.33
C ASP A 5 6.02 -14.87 -11.85
N TYR A 6 4.79 -15.36 -12.00
CA TYR A 6 3.65 -14.52 -12.35
C TYR A 6 3.35 -13.47 -11.27
N PHE A 7 3.44 -13.82 -9.99
CA PHE A 7 3.21 -12.88 -8.91
C PHE A 7 4.29 -11.80 -8.82
N LEU A 8 5.56 -12.13 -9.08
CA LEU A 8 6.63 -11.13 -9.21
C LEU A 8 6.31 -10.10 -10.30
N LYS A 9 5.81 -10.55 -11.45
CA LYS A 9 5.37 -9.65 -12.52
C LYS A 9 4.24 -8.73 -12.08
N ILE A 10 3.27 -9.21 -11.30
CA ILE A 10 2.19 -8.37 -10.74
C ILE A 10 2.76 -7.27 -9.84
N ILE A 11 3.78 -7.60 -9.01
CA ILE A 11 4.43 -6.61 -8.14
C ILE A 11 5.11 -5.52 -8.98
N GLU A 12 5.80 -5.91 -10.06
CA GLU A 12 6.46 -4.97 -10.97
C GLU A 12 5.43 -4.07 -11.70
N GLU A 13 4.36 -4.66 -12.22
CA GLU A 13 3.27 -3.93 -12.89
C GLU A 13 2.60 -2.94 -11.93
N PHE A 14 2.34 -3.34 -10.68
CA PHE A 14 1.83 -2.47 -9.63
C PHE A 14 2.78 -1.30 -9.34
N ALA A 15 4.07 -1.56 -9.17
CA ALA A 15 5.06 -0.51 -8.91
C ALA A 15 5.07 0.53 -10.05
N VAL A 16 5.01 0.07 -11.30
CA VAL A 16 4.90 0.95 -12.47
C VAL A 16 3.58 1.73 -12.46
N ALA A 17 2.46 1.09 -12.13
CA ALA A 17 1.14 1.73 -12.08
C ALA A 17 1.07 2.83 -11.00
N ILE A 18 1.59 2.56 -9.80
CA ILE A 18 1.72 3.54 -8.72
C ILE A 18 2.61 4.71 -9.14
N GLN A 19 3.78 4.44 -9.74
CA GLN A 19 4.66 5.52 -10.22
C GLN A 19 3.99 6.38 -11.29
N ARG A 20 3.26 5.76 -12.23
CA ARG A 20 2.48 6.49 -13.24
C ARG A 20 1.42 7.39 -12.59
N PHE A 21 0.73 6.90 -11.57
CA PHE A 21 -0.23 7.70 -10.82
C PHE A 21 0.44 8.87 -10.07
N LEU A 22 1.54 8.60 -9.36
CA LEU A 22 2.28 9.62 -8.59
C LEU A 22 2.90 10.71 -9.47
N ASN A 23 3.24 10.41 -10.72
CA ASN A 23 3.79 11.37 -11.67
C ASN A 23 2.75 12.32 -12.28
N LYS A 24 1.45 12.06 -12.08
CA LYS A 24 0.39 12.99 -12.50
C LYS A 24 0.41 14.26 -11.64
N LYS A 25 -0.11 15.35 -12.19
CA LYS A 25 -0.37 16.54 -11.38
C LYS A 25 -1.46 16.22 -10.35
N LYS A 26 -1.46 16.89 -9.20
CA LYS A 26 -2.41 16.60 -8.11
C LYS A 26 -3.87 16.72 -8.57
N GLU A 27 -4.18 17.69 -9.43
CA GLU A 27 -5.52 17.88 -9.99
C GLU A 27 -5.96 16.77 -10.96
N GLN A 28 -5.05 15.91 -11.40
CA GLN A 28 -5.31 14.77 -12.27
C GLN A 28 -5.35 13.44 -11.51
N GLN A 29 -5.01 13.44 -10.21
CA GLN A 29 -5.05 12.26 -9.36
C GLN A 29 -6.48 12.06 -8.87
N THR A 30 -7.16 11.03 -9.39
CA THR A 30 -8.57 10.79 -9.09
C THR A 30 -8.76 9.63 -8.12
N ASP A 31 -9.88 9.67 -7.40
CA ASP A 31 -10.29 8.59 -6.50
C ASP A 31 -10.56 7.28 -7.27
N GLU A 32 -11.14 7.38 -8.46
CA GLU A 32 -11.48 6.23 -9.30
C GLU A 32 -10.23 5.46 -9.72
N GLU A 33 -9.15 6.17 -10.09
CA GLU A 33 -7.87 5.54 -10.43
C GLU A 33 -7.25 4.82 -9.22
N ILE A 34 -7.35 5.40 -8.01
CA ILE A 34 -6.90 4.71 -6.80
C ILE A 34 -7.71 3.43 -6.59
N GLN A 35 -9.05 3.50 -6.69
CA GLN A 35 -9.91 2.33 -6.53
C GLN A 35 -9.56 1.23 -7.55
N ASP A 36 -9.25 1.60 -8.79
CA ASP A 36 -8.79 0.64 -9.80
C ASP A 36 -7.47 -0.02 -9.43
N LEU A 37 -6.52 0.73 -8.86
CA LEU A 37 -5.26 0.15 -8.37
C LEU A 37 -5.49 -0.86 -7.24
N TYR A 38 -6.44 -0.60 -6.33
CA TYR A 38 -6.86 -1.60 -5.34
C TYR A 38 -7.38 -2.86 -6.03
N ARG A 39 -8.43 -2.70 -6.86
CA ARG A 39 -9.15 -3.80 -7.51
C ARG A 39 -8.23 -4.65 -8.38
N GLN A 40 -7.31 -4.03 -9.11
CA GLN A 40 -6.43 -4.71 -10.05
C GLN A 40 -5.32 -5.51 -9.36
N TYR A 41 -4.76 -5.01 -8.26
CA TYR A 41 -3.50 -5.54 -7.74
C TYR A 41 -3.58 -6.15 -6.34
N VAL A 42 -4.51 -5.69 -5.50
CA VAL A 42 -4.55 -6.09 -4.08
C VAL A 42 -5.85 -6.80 -3.73
N GLY A 43 -7.00 -6.23 -4.08
CA GLY A 43 -8.32 -6.79 -3.81
C GLY A 43 -9.41 -5.72 -3.73
N ASP A 44 -10.53 -6.07 -3.12
CA ASP A 44 -11.70 -5.18 -3.00
C ASP A 44 -11.35 -3.88 -2.26
N TYR A 45 -11.62 -2.75 -2.91
CA TYR A 45 -11.36 -1.42 -2.38
C TYR A 45 -12.17 -1.15 -1.10
N ASP A 46 -13.47 -1.41 -1.11
CA ASP A 46 -14.37 -1.07 0.00
C ASP A 46 -14.04 -1.90 1.26
N ILE A 47 -13.49 -3.10 1.09
CA ILE A 47 -12.97 -3.89 2.20
C ILE A 47 -11.62 -3.34 2.65
N LEU A 48 -10.59 -3.46 1.79
CA LEU A 48 -9.19 -3.23 2.17
C LEU A 48 -8.92 -1.79 2.61
N ARG A 49 -9.66 -0.83 2.07
CA ARG A 49 -9.55 0.57 2.45
C ARG A 49 -9.95 0.84 3.90
N ASN A 50 -10.88 0.05 4.41
CA ASN A 50 -11.52 0.26 5.71
C ASN A 50 -10.93 -0.61 6.83
N LEU A 51 -10.21 -1.69 6.49
CA LEU A 51 -9.50 -2.52 7.49
C LEU A 51 -8.54 -1.69 8.35
N THR A 52 -8.48 -1.96 9.64
CA THR A 52 -7.35 -1.59 10.49
C THR A 52 -6.08 -2.33 10.06
N VAL A 53 -4.94 -2.01 10.67
CA VAL A 53 -3.67 -2.66 10.33
C VAL A 53 -3.72 -4.13 10.75
N GLU A 54 -4.25 -4.39 11.94
CA GLU A 54 -4.44 -5.71 12.51
C GLU A 54 -5.39 -6.55 11.65
N GLU A 55 -6.54 -5.98 11.25
CA GLU A 55 -7.47 -6.67 10.35
C GLU A 55 -6.87 -6.92 8.97
N ALA A 56 -6.05 -6.02 8.42
CA ALA A 56 -5.37 -6.25 7.14
C ALA A 56 -4.37 -7.41 7.22
N ILE A 57 -3.67 -7.55 8.35
CA ILE A 57 -2.76 -8.67 8.60
C ILE A 57 -3.52 -9.98 8.71
N ASP A 58 -4.65 -10.01 9.42
CA ASP A 58 -5.46 -11.21 9.56
C ASP A 58 -6.17 -11.58 8.26
N TYR A 59 -6.69 -10.59 7.52
CA TYR A 59 -7.23 -10.76 6.18
C TYR A 59 -6.19 -11.37 5.25
N ALA A 60 -4.95 -10.88 5.26
CA ALA A 60 -3.88 -11.45 4.44
C ALA A 60 -3.65 -12.94 4.72
N ARG A 61 -3.68 -13.35 6.00
CA ARG A 61 -3.50 -14.75 6.40
C ARG A 61 -4.64 -15.67 5.98
N GLN A 62 -5.86 -15.13 5.94
CA GLN A 62 -7.07 -15.90 5.62
C GLN A 62 -7.30 -16.00 4.12
N GLU A 63 -7.04 -14.92 3.39
CA GLU A 63 -7.48 -14.76 2.00
C GLU A 63 -6.35 -14.90 0.97
N TRP A 64 -5.07 -14.77 1.38
CA TRP A 64 -3.94 -14.83 0.45
C TRP A 64 -2.99 -15.98 0.77
N GLU A 65 -2.49 -16.60 -0.30
CA GLU A 65 -1.39 -17.57 -0.24
C GLU A 65 -0.19 -17.04 0.54
N ASP A 66 0.40 -17.86 1.42
CA ASP A 66 1.49 -17.48 2.33
C ASP A 66 2.65 -16.74 1.66
N TYR A 67 3.05 -17.20 0.46
CA TYR A 67 4.16 -16.61 -0.27
C TYR A 67 3.84 -15.22 -0.86
N ARG A 68 2.56 -14.83 -0.91
CA ARG A 68 2.09 -13.53 -1.41
C ARG A 68 1.81 -12.52 -0.31
N GLN A 69 1.53 -13.00 0.91
CA GLN A 69 1.03 -12.17 2.01
C GLN A 69 1.89 -10.93 2.26
N LEU A 70 3.20 -11.09 2.46
CA LEU A 70 4.09 -9.98 2.81
C LEU A 70 4.18 -8.93 1.69
N GLU A 71 4.26 -9.36 0.43
CA GLU A 71 4.31 -8.45 -0.71
C GLU A 71 2.98 -7.75 -0.96
N LYS A 72 1.85 -8.44 -0.84
CA LYS A 72 0.53 -7.79 -0.95
C LYS A 72 0.28 -6.80 0.18
N LEU A 73 0.78 -7.06 1.39
CA LEU A 73 0.74 -6.08 2.49
C LEU A 73 1.63 -4.85 2.18
N LYS A 74 2.78 -5.02 1.54
CA LYS A 74 3.60 -3.89 1.05
C LYS A 74 2.82 -3.05 0.04
N MET A 75 2.17 -3.70 -0.93
CA MET A 75 1.33 -3.02 -1.94
C MET A 75 0.16 -2.27 -1.28
N LEU A 76 -0.50 -2.87 -0.29
CA LEU A 76 -1.57 -2.23 0.48
C LEU A 76 -1.08 -1.01 1.27
N ALA A 77 0.09 -1.11 1.92
CA ALA A 77 0.71 0.01 2.62
C ALA A 77 1.02 1.17 1.65
N ASP A 78 1.46 0.85 0.44
CA ASP A 78 1.68 1.82 -0.63
C ASP A 78 0.40 2.48 -1.13
N LEU A 79 -0.69 1.73 -1.26
CA LEU A 79 -1.99 2.30 -1.62
C LEU A 79 -2.54 3.21 -0.53
N TRP A 80 -2.48 2.81 0.74
CA TRP A 80 -2.89 3.68 1.85
C TRP A 80 -2.04 4.95 1.92
N TYR A 81 -0.73 4.86 1.67
CA TYR A 81 0.13 6.04 1.57
C TYR A 81 -0.31 6.97 0.43
N THR A 82 -0.45 6.39 -0.75
CA THR A 82 -0.74 7.13 -1.99
C THR A 82 -2.08 7.83 -1.91
N GLU A 83 -3.11 7.14 -1.45
CA GLU A 83 -4.43 7.74 -1.24
C GLU A 83 -4.38 8.77 -0.09
N GLY A 84 -3.70 8.46 1.02
CA GLY A 84 -3.59 9.37 2.15
C GLY A 84 -2.97 10.71 1.74
N ALA A 85 -1.99 10.68 0.84
CA ALA A 85 -1.29 11.87 0.36
C ALA A 85 -2.14 12.83 -0.48
N ILE A 86 -3.25 12.36 -1.06
CA ILE A 86 -4.15 13.18 -1.89
C ILE A 86 -5.45 13.56 -1.17
N LYS A 87 -5.79 12.88 -0.06
CA LYS A 87 -6.98 13.18 0.73
C LYS A 87 -6.78 14.36 1.68
N GLN A 88 -7.91 14.91 2.12
CA GLN A 88 -7.96 15.91 3.19
C GLN A 88 -8.20 15.23 4.55
N GLN A 89 -8.03 15.98 5.64
CA GLN A 89 -8.37 15.53 6.99
C GLN A 89 -9.88 15.28 7.13
N PRO A 90 -10.30 14.32 7.99
CA PRO A 90 -9.47 13.45 8.82
C PRO A 90 -8.91 12.23 8.08
N LEU A 91 -9.40 11.97 6.87
CA LEU A 91 -9.14 10.74 6.13
C LEU A 91 -7.67 10.55 5.76
N ARG A 92 -6.99 11.66 5.43
CA ARG A 92 -5.53 11.75 5.26
C ARG A 92 -4.79 11.09 6.40
N ASP A 93 -5.03 11.54 7.63
CA ASP A 93 -4.21 11.14 8.77
C ASP A 93 -4.49 9.69 9.18
N ILE A 94 -5.74 9.24 9.04
CA ILE A 94 -6.13 7.84 9.22
C ILE A 94 -5.33 6.94 8.28
N LEU A 95 -5.33 7.27 6.99
CA LEU A 95 -4.64 6.48 5.97
C LEU A 95 -3.13 6.47 6.13
N LEU A 96 -2.54 7.64 6.35
CA LEU A 96 -1.10 7.78 6.55
C LEU A 96 -0.65 7.02 7.81
N THR A 97 -1.42 7.09 8.90
CA THR A 97 -1.14 6.32 10.12
C THR A 97 -1.20 4.81 9.87
N LYS A 98 -2.21 4.33 9.13
CA LYS A 98 -2.32 2.92 8.76
C LYS A 98 -1.13 2.47 7.90
N SER A 99 -0.78 3.25 6.89
CA SER A 99 0.36 2.99 6.02
C SER A 99 1.67 2.89 6.81
N PHE A 100 1.93 3.87 7.69
CA PHE A 100 3.12 3.88 8.55
C PHE A 100 3.23 2.61 9.39
N LYS A 101 2.16 2.28 10.11
CA LYS A 101 2.11 1.11 11.00
C LYS A 101 2.28 -0.20 10.23
N LEU A 102 1.68 -0.30 9.04
CA LEU A 102 1.83 -1.50 8.22
C LEU A 102 3.25 -1.62 7.65
N PHE A 103 3.89 -0.52 7.24
CA PHE A 103 5.30 -0.54 6.88
C PHE A 103 6.22 -0.92 8.04
N ASP A 104 5.96 -0.43 9.25
CA ASP A 104 6.71 -0.79 10.46
C ASP A 104 6.61 -2.29 10.77
N TYR A 105 5.39 -2.84 10.69
CA TYR A 105 5.15 -4.28 10.79
C TYR A 105 5.91 -5.08 9.73
N ILE A 106 5.94 -4.61 8.48
CA ILE A 106 6.67 -5.26 7.39
C ILE A 106 8.17 -5.20 7.65
N ASP A 107 8.71 -4.07 8.11
CA ASP A 107 10.14 -3.89 8.36
C ASP A 107 10.68 -4.87 9.40
N GLY A 108 9.89 -5.19 10.43
CA GLY A 108 10.23 -6.19 11.44
C GLY A 108 10.18 -7.65 10.96
N ARG A 109 9.62 -7.94 9.77
CA ARG A 109 9.44 -9.31 9.23
C ARG A 109 10.16 -9.55 7.93
N ASP A 110 10.41 -8.50 7.18
CA ASP A 110 11.17 -8.54 5.95
C ASP A 110 12.63 -8.87 6.28
N LYS A 111 13.17 -9.90 5.64
CA LYS A 111 14.57 -10.29 5.81
C LYS A 111 15.51 -9.33 5.07
N THR A 112 14.96 -8.42 4.27
CA THR A 112 15.71 -7.48 3.45
C THR A 112 15.42 -6.04 3.85
N PHE A 113 16.48 -5.30 4.15
CA PHE A 113 16.40 -3.87 4.41
C PHE A 113 15.94 -3.13 3.13
N SER A 114 15.00 -2.19 3.29
CA SER A 114 14.50 -1.36 2.19
C SER A 114 14.67 0.13 2.51
N LEU A 115 15.65 0.77 1.86
CA LEU A 115 15.86 2.21 1.97
C LEU A 115 14.62 3.00 1.54
N LEU A 116 13.94 2.56 0.48
CA LEU A 116 12.73 3.21 -0.03
C LEU A 116 11.59 3.17 1.00
N ARG A 117 11.43 2.06 1.72
CA ARG A 117 10.44 1.94 2.80
C ARG A 117 10.75 2.91 3.94
N GLN A 118 12.00 2.97 4.37
CA GLN A 118 12.43 3.91 5.42
C GLN A 118 12.19 5.37 5.00
N GLN A 119 12.50 5.73 3.75
CA GLN A 119 12.21 7.06 3.22
C GLN A 119 10.71 7.38 3.22
N LYS A 120 9.84 6.43 2.83
CA LYS A 120 8.38 6.60 2.89
C LYS A 120 7.90 6.79 4.33
N MET A 121 8.38 5.98 5.27
CA MET A 121 8.05 6.10 6.69
C MET A 121 8.43 7.47 7.26
N THR A 122 9.61 8.00 6.91
CA THR A 122 10.02 9.36 7.30
C THR A 122 9.08 10.41 6.71
N LYS A 123 8.77 10.35 5.41
CA LYS A 123 7.82 11.28 4.77
C LYS A 123 6.44 11.25 5.41
N ILE A 124 5.94 10.06 5.76
CA ILE A 124 4.64 9.93 6.42
C ILE A 124 4.66 10.64 7.78
N ARG A 125 5.73 10.49 8.58
CA ARG A 125 5.87 11.21 9.85
C ARG A 125 5.87 12.72 9.64
N GLU A 126 6.63 13.22 8.68
CA GLU A 126 6.65 14.65 8.33
C GLU A 126 5.24 15.15 7.97
N MET A 127 4.49 14.39 7.18
CA MET A 127 3.11 14.73 6.80
C MET A 127 2.14 14.70 7.98
N LEU A 128 2.28 13.77 8.93
CA LEU A 128 1.39 13.70 10.10
C LEU A 128 1.67 14.82 11.13
N HIS A 129 2.82 15.48 11.04
CA HIS A 129 3.22 16.57 11.93
C HIS A 129 3.20 17.95 11.26
N SER A 130 2.83 18.03 9.98
CA SER A 130 2.63 19.27 9.20
C SER A 130 1.21 19.79 9.33
#